data_AF-A0A7J9KH41-F1
#
_entry.id   AF-A0A7J9KH41-F1
#
_cell.length_a   1.000
_cell.length_b   1.000
_cell.length_c   1.000
_cell.angle_alpha   90.00
_cell.angle_beta   90.00
_cell.angle_gamma   90.00
#
_symmetry.space_group_name_H-M   'P 1'
#
loop_
_entity.id
_entity.type
_entity.pdbx_description
1 polymer ?
#
loop_
_entity_poly.entity_id
_entity_poly.type
_entity_poly.pdbx_seq_one_letter_code
_entity_poly.pdbx_strand_id
1 'polypeptide(L)'
;VGDGTTTVVLLAGEFLKEAKPFVEDGVHPQNLIRSYRTACNLAIEKIKELAVSIEGKSLEEKKSLLAKCAATTLSSKLIGGEKEFFASMVVDAVIAIGSEDRLNMIGIKKVPGGNMRDSFLVNGVAFKKTFSYAGFEQQPKKFMNPRILLLNIELELKSEKENAEIRLSDPSQYQSIVDAEWNIIYDKLDKCVKSGAKVVLSRLAIGDLATQ
;
A
#
# COMPACT_ATOMS: atom_id res chain seq x y z
N VAL A 1 10.09 -0.82 -13.81
CA VAL A 1 8.97 -0.45 -14.71
C VAL A 1 7.78 -1.39 -14.58
N GLY A 2 7.96 -2.72 -14.48
CA GLY A 2 6.87 -3.67 -14.15
C GLY A 2 5.82 -3.87 -15.25
N ASP A 3 5.62 -2.87 -16.10
CA ASP A 3 4.85 -2.91 -17.34
C ASP A 3 5.64 -3.54 -18.51
N GLY A 4 4.93 -4.14 -19.46
CA GLY A 4 5.49 -4.67 -20.71
C GLY A 4 6.31 -5.96 -20.59
N THR A 5 6.32 -6.65 -19.44
CA THR A 5 7.08 -7.89 -19.24
C THR A 5 6.67 -8.99 -20.22
N THR A 6 5.37 -9.14 -20.49
CA THR A 6 4.85 -10.08 -21.50
C THR A 6 5.28 -9.69 -22.91
N THR A 7 5.24 -8.40 -23.26
CA THR A 7 5.60 -7.90 -24.59
C THR A 7 7.06 -8.20 -24.91
N VAL A 8 7.97 -8.05 -23.94
CA VAL A 8 9.40 -8.37 -24.11
C VAL A 8 9.60 -9.84 -24.43
N VAL A 9 8.90 -10.74 -23.72
CA VAL A 9 9.00 -12.19 -23.95
C VAL A 9 8.43 -12.57 -25.33
N LEU A 10 7.30 -11.99 -25.72
CA LEU A 10 6.69 -12.22 -27.03
C LEU A 10 7.59 -11.76 -28.17
N LEU A 11 8.16 -10.56 -28.09
CA LEU A 11 9.09 -10.06 -29.10
C LEU A 11 10.35 -10.93 -29.20
N ALA A 12 10.91 -11.36 -28.06
CA ALA A 12 12.05 -12.26 -28.06
C ALA A 12 11.73 -13.61 -28.72
N GLY A 13 10.55 -14.17 -28.45
CA GLY A 13 10.08 -15.40 -29.10
C GLY A 13 9.90 -15.23 -30.60
N GLU A 14 9.29 -14.13 -31.05
CA GLU A 14 9.09 -13.88 -32.48
C GLU A 14 10.41 -13.65 -33.21
N PHE A 15 11.38 -12.96 -32.61
CA PHE A 15 12.72 -12.82 -33.19
C PHE A 15 13.42 -14.17 -33.39
N LEU A 16 13.29 -15.11 -32.46
CA LEU A 16 13.86 -16.44 -32.61
C LEU A 16 13.15 -17.27 -33.70
N LYS A 17 11.84 -17.12 -33.81
CA LYS A 17 11.03 -17.78 -34.85
C LYS A 17 11.42 -17.29 -36.25
N GLU A 18 11.58 -15.97 -36.42
CA GLU A 18 12.04 -15.37 -37.68
C GLU A 18 13.52 -15.65 -37.97
N ALA A 19 14.35 -15.88 -36.96
CA ALA A 19 15.74 -16.26 -37.14
C ALA A 19 15.93 -17.71 -37.62
N LYS A 20 14.97 -18.60 -37.33
CA LYS A 20 15.03 -20.03 -37.62
C LYS A 20 15.39 -20.38 -39.09
N PRO A 21 14.71 -19.85 -40.13
CA PRO A 21 15.04 -20.18 -41.52
C PRO A 21 16.47 -19.82 -41.90
N PHE A 22 16.98 -18.67 -41.42
CA PHE A 22 18.36 -18.27 -41.69
C PHE A 22 19.40 -19.20 -41.06
N VAL A 23 19.08 -19.76 -39.89
CA VAL A 23 19.94 -20.76 -39.24
C VAL A 23 19.89 -22.08 -40.02
N GLU A 24 18.71 -22.50 -40.50
CA GLU A 24 18.54 -23.69 -41.34
C GLU A 24 19.28 -23.56 -42.69
N ASP A 25 19.34 -22.36 -43.25
CA ASP A 25 20.12 -22.02 -44.45
C ASP A 25 21.65 -21.91 -44.20
N GLY A 26 22.10 -22.13 -42.96
CA GLY A 26 23.53 -22.17 -42.61
C GLY A 26 24.17 -20.82 -42.26
N VAL A 27 23.38 -19.76 -42.02
CA VAL A 27 23.92 -18.47 -41.56
C VAL A 27 24.49 -18.60 -40.16
N HIS A 28 25.74 -18.18 -39.97
CA HIS A 28 26.39 -18.22 -38.67
C HIS A 28 25.64 -17.33 -37.64
N PRO A 29 25.24 -17.84 -36.45
CA PRO A 29 24.43 -17.10 -35.48
C PRO A 29 25.03 -15.75 -35.04
N GLN A 30 26.36 -15.65 -35.00
CA GLN A 30 27.06 -14.39 -34.69
C GLN A 30 26.68 -13.24 -35.64
N ASN A 31 26.41 -13.55 -36.92
CA ASN A 31 25.99 -12.54 -37.90
C ASN A 31 24.57 -12.05 -37.60
N LEU A 32 23.65 -12.95 -37.21
CA LEU A 32 22.29 -12.60 -36.81
C LEU A 32 22.29 -11.72 -35.55
N ILE A 33 23.08 -12.08 -34.53
CA ILE A 33 23.22 -11.28 -33.30
C ILE A 33 23.74 -9.87 -33.62
N ARG A 34 24.75 -9.75 -34.51
CA ARG A 34 25.28 -8.45 -34.93
C ARG A 34 24.20 -7.60 -35.60
N SER A 35 23.47 -8.18 -36.55
CA SER A 35 22.40 -7.50 -37.27
C SER A 35 21.26 -7.04 -36.34
N TYR A 36 20.82 -7.89 -35.40
CA TYR A 36 19.79 -7.50 -34.42
C TYR A 36 20.25 -6.37 -33.51
N ARG A 37 21.52 -6.35 -33.08
CA ARG A 37 22.06 -5.22 -32.30
C ARG A 37 22.08 -3.93 -33.10
N THR A 38 22.50 -3.98 -34.37
CA THR A 38 22.47 -2.80 -35.26
C THR A 38 21.04 -2.29 -35.46
N ALA A 39 20.09 -3.19 -35.72
CA ALA A 39 18.67 -2.83 -35.88
C ALA A 39 18.08 -2.25 -34.58
N CYS A 40 18.43 -2.82 -33.42
CA CYS A 40 18.00 -2.32 -32.12
C CYS A 40 18.48 -0.88 -31.87
N ASN A 41 19.75 -0.58 -32.18
CA ASN A 41 20.29 0.77 -32.02
C ASN A 41 19.55 1.79 -32.90
N LEU A 42 19.31 1.46 -34.18
CA LEU A 42 18.55 2.31 -35.11
C LEU A 42 17.11 2.53 -34.62
N ALA A 43 16.47 1.49 -34.09
CA ALA A 43 15.12 1.59 -33.53
C ALA A 43 15.09 2.51 -32.29
N ILE A 44 16.07 2.40 -31.40
CA ILE A 44 16.19 3.27 -30.22
C ILE A 44 16.42 4.72 -30.62
N GLU A 45 17.31 4.98 -31.59
CA GLU A 45 17.54 6.32 -32.12
C GLU A 45 16.25 6.91 -32.69
N LYS A 46 15.52 6.13 -33.49
CA LYS A 46 14.26 6.59 -34.07
C LYS A 46 13.18 6.88 -33.02
N ILE A 47 13.09 6.05 -31.98
CA ILE A 47 12.16 6.29 -30.86
C ILE A 47 12.53 7.59 -30.13
N LYS A 48 13.83 7.88 -29.93
CA LYS A 48 14.29 9.13 -29.31
C LYS A 48 13.98 10.35 -30.16
N GLU A 49 14.13 10.26 -31.49
CA GLU A 49 13.74 11.35 -32.41
C GLU A 49 12.24 11.66 -32.35
N LEU A 50 11.40 10.64 -32.16
CA LEU A 50 9.96 10.78 -32.06
C LEU A 50 9.49 11.17 -30.66
N ALA A 51 10.36 11.09 -29.65
CA ALA A 51 10.01 11.38 -28.27
C ALA A 51 9.82 12.89 -28.07
N VAL A 52 8.64 13.29 -27.58
CA VAL A 52 8.35 14.68 -27.25
C VAL A 52 8.50 14.87 -25.75
N SER A 53 9.43 15.74 -25.34
CA SER A 53 9.64 16.05 -23.92
C SER A 53 8.43 16.79 -23.32
N ILE A 54 8.14 16.47 -22.06
CA ILE A 54 7.10 17.10 -21.24
C ILE A 54 7.75 18.06 -20.20
N GLU A 55 9.08 18.16 -20.21
CA GLU A 55 9.83 19.08 -19.36
C GLU A 55 9.52 20.54 -19.73
N GLY A 56 9.34 21.40 -18.72
CA GLY A 56 8.96 22.81 -18.90
C GLY A 56 7.46 23.11 -18.96
N LYS A 57 6.58 22.10 -19.03
CA LYS A 57 5.12 22.32 -18.96
C LYS A 57 4.64 22.73 -17.57
N SER A 58 3.54 23.50 -17.53
CA SER A 58 2.87 23.88 -16.29
C SER A 58 2.42 22.64 -15.51
N LEU A 59 2.30 22.75 -14.18
CA LEU A 59 1.81 21.68 -13.32
C LEU A 59 0.41 21.20 -13.76
N GLU A 60 -0.44 22.12 -14.21
CA GLU A 60 -1.80 21.82 -14.70
C GLU A 60 -1.80 21.03 -16.00
N GLU A 61 -0.92 21.39 -16.93
CA GLU A 61 -0.75 20.67 -18.20
C GLU A 61 -0.19 19.27 -17.97
N LYS A 62 0.77 19.13 -17.05
CA LYS A 62 1.30 17.83 -16.63
C LYS A 62 0.20 16.97 -16.01
N LYS A 63 -0.64 17.56 -15.14
CA LYS A 63 -1.79 16.87 -14.53
C LYS A 63 -2.77 16.36 -15.60
N SER A 64 -3.10 17.20 -16.58
CA SER A 64 -3.97 16.84 -17.70
C SER A 64 -3.38 15.70 -18.56
N LEU A 65 -2.09 15.76 -18.88
CA LEU A 65 -1.41 14.72 -19.66
C LEU A 65 -1.37 13.40 -18.90
N LEU A 66 -1.03 13.43 -17.60
CA LEU A 66 -1.04 12.23 -16.75
C LEU A 66 -2.44 11.62 -16.65
N ALA A 67 -3.49 12.45 -16.58
CA ALA A 67 -4.87 11.97 -16.54
C ALA A 67 -5.25 11.27 -17.86
N LYS A 68 -4.82 11.82 -19.00
CA LYS A 68 -5.01 11.17 -20.31
C LYS A 68 -4.27 9.83 -20.39
N CYS A 69 -3.02 9.78 -19.94
CA CYS A 69 -2.24 8.53 -19.89
C CYS A 69 -2.92 7.47 -19.01
N ALA A 70 -3.36 7.86 -17.80
CA ALA A 70 -4.08 6.97 -16.90
C ALA A 70 -5.42 6.49 -17.51
N ALA A 71 -6.16 7.38 -18.17
CA ALA A 71 -7.41 7.03 -18.84
C ALA A 71 -7.22 6.01 -19.97
N THR A 72 -6.14 6.09 -20.73
CA THR A 72 -5.78 5.09 -21.77
C THR A 72 -5.52 3.71 -21.15
N THR A 73 -4.84 3.65 -20.01
CA THR A 73 -4.63 2.37 -19.32
C THR A 73 -5.94 1.82 -18.75
N LEU A 74 -6.81 2.69 -18.22
CA LEU A 74 -8.09 2.31 -17.62
C LEU A 74 -9.14 1.89 -18.66
N SER A 75 -9.09 2.42 -19.89
CA SER A 75 -10.06 2.10 -20.93
C SER A 75 -10.05 0.64 -21.38
N SER A 76 -8.92 -0.05 -21.20
CA SER A 76 -8.79 -1.49 -21.51
C SER A 76 -9.34 -2.41 -20.40
N LYS A 77 -9.79 -1.85 -19.28
CA LYS A 77 -10.23 -2.59 -18.08
C LYS A 77 -11.74 -2.42 -17.87
N LEU A 78 -12.29 -3.19 -16.92
CA LEU A 78 -13.71 -3.13 -16.53
C LEU A 78 -14.19 -1.71 -16.17
N ILE A 79 -13.26 -0.87 -15.71
CA ILE A 79 -13.50 0.51 -15.26
C ILE A 79 -13.51 1.50 -16.45
N GLY A 80 -13.45 1.02 -17.70
CA GLY A 80 -13.38 1.86 -18.89
C GLY A 80 -14.52 2.89 -19.02
N GLY A 81 -15.71 2.57 -18.49
CA GLY A 81 -16.85 3.49 -18.45
C GLY A 81 -16.67 4.67 -17.48
N GLU A 82 -15.88 4.49 -16.41
CA GLU A 82 -15.63 5.50 -15.37
C GLU A 82 -14.18 5.99 -15.39
N LYS A 83 -13.48 5.82 -16.52
CA LYS A 83 -12.05 6.08 -16.64
C LYS A 83 -11.65 7.50 -16.24
N GLU A 84 -12.49 8.49 -16.50
CA GLU A 84 -12.21 9.90 -16.18
C GLU A 84 -12.19 10.14 -14.67
N PHE A 85 -13.15 9.56 -13.95
CA PHE A 85 -13.25 9.64 -12.50
C PHE A 85 -12.06 8.97 -11.80
N PHE A 86 -11.66 7.78 -12.24
CA PHE A 86 -10.52 7.09 -11.66
C PHE A 86 -9.18 7.68 -12.11
N ALA A 87 -9.09 8.22 -13.32
CA ALA A 87 -7.86 8.85 -13.81
C ALA A 87 -7.51 10.09 -12.97
N SER A 88 -8.47 10.95 -12.63
CA SER A 88 -8.20 12.12 -11.78
C SER A 88 -7.70 11.70 -10.40
N MET A 89 -8.35 10.71 -9.77
CA MET A 89 -7.93 10.18 -8.47
C MET A 89 -6.52 9.58 -8.50
N VAL A 90 -6.16 8.84 -9.55
CA VAL A 90 -4.81 8.26 -9.69
C VAL A 90 -3.76 9.36 -9.81
N VAL A 91 -4.03 10.40 -10.61
CA VAL A 91 -3.09 11.52 -10.76
C VAL A 91 -2.92 12.28 -9.44
N ASP A 92 -4.00 12.54 -8.72
CA ASP A 92 -3.93 13.19 -7.41
C ASP A 92 -3.13 12.36 -6.40
N ALA A 93 -3.30 11.04 -6.39
CA ALA A 93 -2.54 10.14 -5.54
C ALA A 93 -1.04 10.13 -5.86
N VAL A 94 -0.68 10.12 -7.14
CA VAL A 94 0.73 10.13 -7.59
C VAL A 94 1.39 11.47 -7.27
N ILE A 95 0.69 12.59 -7.47
CA ILE A 95 1.20 13.92 -7.12
C ILE A 95 1.44 14.03 -5.61
N ALA A 96 0.57 13.45 -4.78
CA ALA A 96 0.71 13.47 -3.32
C ALA A 96 1.94 12.70 -2.81
N ILE A 97 2.40 11.67 -3.53
CA ILE A 97 3.59 10.88 -3.16
C ILE A 97 4.89 11.57 -3.58
N GLY A 98 4.86 12.35 -4.66
CA GLY A 98 6.01 13.09 -5.16
C GLY A 98 7.03 12.21 -5.89
N SER A 99 8.31 12.57 -5.78
CA SER A 99 9.40 12.03 -6.61
C SER A 99 9.98 10.69 -6.13
N GLU A 100 9.46 10.13 -5.05
CA GLU A 100 9.92 8.83 -4.57
C GLU A 100 9.02 7.73 -5.11
N ASP A 101 9.61 6.77 -5.83
CA ASP A 101 8.95 5.59 -6.40
C ASP A 101 8.52 4.58 -5.32
N ARG A 102 7.83 5.05 -4.28
CA ARG A 102 7.30 4.22 -3.20
C ARG A 102 5.90 3.73 -3.57
N LEU A 103 5.85 2.80 -4.53
CA LEU A 103 4.61 2.07 -4.91
C LEU A 103 3.88 1.48 -3.69
N ASN A 104 4.63 1.11 -2.65
CA ASN A 104 4.09 0.57 -1.39
C ASN A 104 3.20 1.57 -0.62
N MET A 105 3.26 2.87 -0.92
CA MET A 105 2.42 3.89 -0.31
C MET A 105 1.04 4.01 -0.98
N ILE A 106 0.88 3.50 -2.20
CA ILE A 106 -0.42 3.46 -2.89
C ILE A 106 -1.13 2.16 -2.52
N GLY A 107 -2.03 2.24 -1.53
CA GLY A 107 -2.87 1.12 -1.12
C GLY A 107 -4.31 1.26 -1.61
N ILE A 108 -4.85 0.25 -2.28
CA ILE A 108 -6.28 0.17 -2.62
C ILE A 108 -7.00 -0.66 -1.56
N LYS A 109 -7.93 -0.02 -0.82
CA LYS A 109 -8.77 -0.72 0.16
C LYS A 109 -10.12 -1.04 -0.46
N LYS A 110 -10.41 -2.34 -0.62
CA LYS A 110 -11.69 -2.83 -1.14
C LYS A 110 -12.67 -3.04 0.01
N VAL A 111 -13.76 -2.27 0.00
CA VAL A 111 -14.90 -2.41 0.90
C VAL A 111 -16.07 -2.95 0.06
N PRO A 112 -16.69 -4.09 0.45
CA PRO A 112 -17.88 -4.59 -0.24
C PRO A 112 -19.09 -3.69 0.06
N GLY A 113 -19.93 -3.47 -0.94
CA GLY A 113 -21.08 -2.56 -0.87
C GLY A 113 -20.79 -1.18 -1.46
N GLY A 114 -21.86 -0.46 -1.84
CA GLY A 114 -21.78 0.83 -2.53
C GLY A 114 -21.58 0.72 -4.05
N ASN A 115 -21.44 1.88 -4.69
CA ASN A 115 -21.20 2.01 -6.13
C ASN A 115 -19.72 2.34 -6.42
N MET A 116 -19.25 2.11 -7.65
CA MET A 116 -17.86 2.41 -8.04
C MET A 116 -17.54 3.91 -7.88
N ARG A 117 -18.51 4.78 -8.17
CA ARG A 117 -18.39 6.24 -8.02
C ARG A 117 -18.34 6.73 -6.58
N ASP A 118 -18.63 5.87 -5.61
CA ASP A 118 -18.49 6.21 -4.18
C ASP A 118 -17.04 6.07 -3.71
N SER A 119 -16.13 5.62 -4.59
CA SER A 119 -14.70 5.55 -4.31
C SER A 119 -14.12 6.96 -4.18
N PHE A 120 -13.25 7.17 -3.21
CA PHE A 120 -12.56 8.46 -3.03
C PHE A 120 -11.11 8.26 -2.61
N LEU A 121 -10.29 9.27 -2.89
CA LEU A 121 -8.90 9.32 -2.45
C LEU A 121 -8.83 9.84 -1.01
N VAL A 122 -8.13 9.10 -0.15
CA VAL A 122 -7.79 9.54 1.21
C VAL A 122 -6.39 10.14 1.19
N ASN A 123 -6.27 11.43 1.53
CA ASN A 123 -4.98 12.10 1.71
C ASN A 123 -4.36 11.71 3.06
N GLY A 124 -3.93 10.46 3.19
CA GLY A 124 -3.41 9.90 4.43
C GLY A 124 -3.40 8.37 4.41
N VAL A 125 -3.57 7.77 5.59
CA VAL A 125 -3.56 6.31 5.76
C VAL A 125 -4.94 5.82 6.14
N ALA A 126 -5.41 4.75 5.50
CA ALA A 126 -6.68 4.10 5.79
C ALA A 126 -6.49 2.65 6.23
N PHE A 127 -7.12 2.28 7.34
CA PHE A 127 -7.16 0.92 7.86
C PHE A 127 -8.52 0.28 7.58
N LYS A 128 -8.54 -0.93 6.99
CA LYS A 128 -9.79 -1.58 6.53
C LYS A 128 -10.72 -1.97 7.68
N LYS A 129 -10.15 -2.46 8.78
CA LYS A 129 -10.90 -2.83 9.98
C LYS A 129 -10.03 -2.44 11.18
N THR A 130 -10.49 -1.45 11.94
CA THR A 130 -9.98 -1.19 13.28
C THR A 130 -10.73 -2.08 14.27
N PHE A 131 -10.08 -2.47 15.35
CA PHE A 131 -10.67 -3.31 16.39
C PHE A 131 -11.96 -2.64 16.91
N SER A 132 -13.12 -3.29 16.74
CA SER A 132 -14.43 -2.77 17.11
C SER A 132 -15.01 -3.69 18.19
N TYR A 133 -14.67 -3.40 19.45
CA TYR A 133 -15.06 -4.17 20.62
C TYR A 133 -15.92 -3.33 21.57
N ALA A 134 -15.98 -3.70 22.86
CA ALA A 134 -16.66 -2.93 23.89
C ALA A 134 -16.28 -1.43 23.81
N GLY A 135 -17.28 -0.55 23.93
CA GLY A 135 -17.06 0.90 23.91
C GLY A 135 -16.86 1.55 22.53
N PHE A 136 -16.75 0.80 21.42
CA PHE A 136 -16.53 1.39 20.09
C PHE A 136 -17.58 2.43 19.68
N GLU A 137 -18.85 2.22 20.04
CA GLU A 137 -19.91 3.19 19.76
C GLU A 137 -19.89 4.41 20.68
N GLN A 138 -19.35 4.27 21.89
CA GLN A 138 -19.26 5.33 22.89
C GLN A 138 -18.05 6.24 22.64
N GLN A 139 -17.02 5.72 21.97
CA GLN A 139 -15.83 6.49 21.63
C GLN A 139 -16.11 7.55 20.53
N PRO A 140 -15.54 8.75 20.65
CA PRO A 140 -15.69 9.78 19.63
C PRO A 140 -15.06 9.32 18.31
N LYS A 141 -15.87 9.27 17.24
CA LYS A 141 -15.46 8.77 15.92
C LYS A 141 -14.70 9.79 15.06
N LYS A 142 -14.67 11.06 15.49
CA LYS A 142 -14.02 12.16 14.79
C LYS A 142 -13.21 13.00 15.77
N PHE A 143 -11.94 13.19 15.45
CA PHE A 143 -11.03 14.05 16.21
C PHE A 143 -10.44 15.11 15.29
N MET A 144 -10.23 16.32 15.84
CA MET A 144 -9.48 17.39 15.17
C MET A 144 -8.04 17.36 15.69
N ASN A 145 -7.06 17.21 14.80
CA ASN A 145 -5.62 17.12 15.12
C ASN A 145 -5.27 16.15 16.27
N PRO A 146 -5.68 14.87 16.19
CA PRO A 146 -5.35 13.90 17.23
C PRO A 146 -3.85 13.57 17.22
N ARG A 147 -3.28 13.37 18.41
CA ARG A 147 -1.99 12.69 18.56
C ARG A 147 -2.22 11.18 18.46
N ILE A 148 -1.53 10.54 17.53
CA ILE A 148 -1.63 9.10 17.25
C ILE A 148 -0.42 8.40 17.86
N LEU A 149 -0.66 7.43 18.74
CA LEU A 149 0.36 6.56 19.32
C LEU A 149 0.36 5.21 18.61
N LEU A 150 1.53 4.79 18.12
CA LEU A 150 1.71 3.50 17.46
C LEU A 150 2.43 2.54 18.41
N LEU A 151 1.78 1.45 18.77
CA LEU A 151 2.28 0.43 19.68
C LEU A 151 2.45 -0.92 18.95
N ASN A 152 3.38 -1.71 19.47
CA ASN A 152 3.58 -3.10 19.07
C ASN A 152 3.54 -4.02 20.31
N ILE A 153 2.56 -3.79 21.18
CA ILE A 153 2.41 -4.44 22.50
C ILE A 153 0.94 -4.80 22.69
N GLU A 154 0.66 -5.94 23.32
CA GLU A 154 -0.69 -6.33 23.72
C GLU A 154 -1.18 -5.53 24.93
N LEU A 155 -2.43 -5.05 24.87
CA LEU A 155 -3.11 -4.37 25.98
C LEU A 155 -4.21 -5.27 26.54
N GLU A 156 -3.84 -6.50 26.90
CA GLU A 156 -4.75 -7.51 27.47
C GLU A 156 -4.31 -7.92 28.87
N LEU A 157 -5.27 -8.41 29.66
CA LEU A 157 -5.00 -9.08 30.93
C LEU A 157 -4.44 -10.47 30.62
N LYS A 158 -3.11 -10.53 30.48
CA LYS A 158 -2.34 -11.76 30.37
C LYS A 158 -1.27 -11.79 31.43
N SER A 159 -1.00 -12.97 31.95
CA SER A 159 0.16 -13.22 32.79
C SER A 159 1.42 -12.86 32.01
N GLU A 160 2.27 -11.99 32.55
CA GLU A 160 3.45 -11.46 31.83
C GLU A 160 4.53 -12.53 31.54
N LYS A 161 4.41 -13.72 32.13
CA LYS A 161 5.29 -14.87 31.88
C LYS A 161 4.48 -16.12 31.59
N GLU A 162 4.86 -16.83 30.53
CA GLU A 162 4.52 -18.25 30.38
C GLU A 162 5.14 -19.00 31.58
N ASN A 163 4.29 -19.64 32.39
CA ASN A 163 4.66 -20.46 33.56
C ASN A 163 5.05 -19.72 34.85
N ALA A 164 4.36 -18.64 35.22
CA ALA A 164 4.45 -18.12 36.58
C ALA A 164 3.64 -19.01 37.57
N GLU A 165 4.31 -19.84 38.37
CA GLU A 165 3.67 -20.52 39.50
C GLU A 165 3.45 -19.53 40.65
N ILE A 166 2.18 -19.31 40.99
CA ILE A 166 1.80 -18.53 42.17
C ILE A 166 1.52 -19.50 43.32
N ARG A 167 2.34 -19.45 44.38
CA ARG A 167 2.14 -20.24 45.60
C ARG A 167 1.53 -19.37 46.69
N LEU A 168 0.28 -19.66 47.03
CA LEU A 168 -0.48 -18.96 48.05
C LEU A 168 -0.40 -19.72 49.38
N SER A 169 -0.05 -19.00 50.45
CA SER A 169 -0.03 -19.56 51.81
C SER A 169 -1.28 -19.18 52.62
N ASP A 170 -1.96 -18.11 52.23
CA ASP A 170 -3.15 -17.56 52.88
C ASP A 170 -4.18 -17.13 51.81
N PRO A 171 -5.46 -17.54 51.91
CA PRO A 171 -6.53 -17.08 51.01
C PRO A 171 -6.65 -15.55 50.91
N SER A 172 -6.27 -14.79 51.93
CA SER A 172 -6.32 -13.33 51.92
C SER A 172 -5.41 -12.70 50.85
N GLN A 173 -4.32 -13.37 50.49
CA GLN A 173 -3.35 -12.93 49.48
C GLN A 173 -3.84 -13.13 48.04
N TYR A 174 -4.93 -13.89 47.83
CA TYR A 174 -5.49 -14.07 46.50
C TYR A 174 -6.02 -12.74 45.93
N GLN A 175 -6.70 -11.95 46.75
CA GLN A 175 -7.28 -10.67 46.32
C GLN A 175 -6.20 -9.67 45.91
N SER A 176 -5.09 -9.60 46.64
CA SER A 176 -4.01 -8.65 46.34
C SER A 176 -3.30 -8.97 45.02
N ILE A 177 -3.25 -10.24 44.60
CA ILE A 177 -2.72 -10.65 43.30
C ILE A 177 -3.63 -10.20 42.18
N VAL A 178 -4.94 -10.42 42.33
CA VAL A 178 -5.94 -9.94 41.37
C VAL A 178 -5.78 -8.43 41.21
N ASP A 179 -5.79 -7.67 42.31
CA ASP A 179 -5.64 -6.21 42.29
C ASP A 179 -4.31 -5.76 41.65
N ALA A 180 -3.22 -6.51 41.85
CA ALA A 180 -1.93 -6.23 41.22
C ALA A 180 -1.98 -6.39 39.69
N GLU A 181 -2.64 -7.43 39.17
CA GLU A 181 -2.82 -7.62 37.72
C GLU A 181 -3.61 -6.46 37.10
N TRP A 182 -4.67 -5.99 37.77
CA TRP A 182 -5.42 -4.81 37.36
C TRP A 182 -4.55 -3.55 37.32
N ASN A 183 -3.78 -3.31 38.39
CA ASN A 183 -2.91 -2.14 38.49
C ASN A 183 -1.84 -2.09 37.39
N ILE A 184 -1.29 -3.22 36.97
CA ILE A 184 -0.31 -3.29 35.88
C ILE A 184 -0.92 -2.78 34.56
N ILE A 185 -2.17 -3.16 34.27
CA ILE A 185 -2.86 -2.71 33.05
C ILE A 185 -3.19 -1.23 33.14
N TYR A 186 -3.73 -0.77 34.27
CA TYR A 186 -4.04 0.65 34.46
C TYR A 186 -2.80 1.53 34.37
N ASP A 187 -1.64 1.11 34.90
CA ASP A 187 -0.39 1.87 34.75
C ASP A 187 0.07 1.96 33.28
N LYS A 188 -0.09 0.87 32.50
CA LYS A 188 0.19 0.89 31.04
C LYS A 188 -0.76 1.86 30.31
N LEU A 189 -2.04 1.88 30.65
CA LEU A 189 -3.03 2.79 30.07
C LEU A 189 -2.77 4.25 30.49
N ASP A 190 -2.44 4.49 31.75
CA ASP A 190 -2.09 5.80 32.28
C ASP A 190 -0.87 6.39 31.58
N LYS A 191 0.14 5.57 31.28
CA LYS A 191 1.29 5.99 30.44
C LYS A 191 0.84 6.42 29.04
N CYS A 192 -0.13 5.72 28.44
CA CYS A 192 -0.70 6.12 27.16
C CYS A 192 -1.44 7.46 27.28
N VAL A 193 -2.23 7.67 28.34
CA VAL A 193 -2.95 8.93 28.58
C VAL A 193 -1.98 10.09 28.84
N LYS A 194 -0.93 9.87 29.65
CA LYS A 194 0.12 10.86 29.96
C LYS A 194 0.90 11.31 28.73
N SER A 195 1.03 10.45 27.71
CA SER A 195 1.62 10.83 26.42
C SER A 195 0.80 11.88 25.65
N GLY A 196 -0.47 12.08 26.03
CA GLY A 196 -1.41 12.99 25.37
C GLY A 196 -1.97 12.42 24.05
N ALA A 197 -1.77 11.13 23.79
CA ALA A 197 -2.35 10.46 22.64
C ALA A 197 -3.89 10.40 22.75
N LYS A 198 -4.58 10.71 21.65
CA LYS A 198 -6.05 10.60 21.53
C LYS A 198 -6.46 9.37 20.73
N VAL A 199 -5.55 8.83 19.93
CA VAL A 199 -5.76 7.61 19.15
C VAL A 199 -4.58 6.69 19.41
N VAL A 200 -4.84 5.47 19.87
CA VAL A 200 -3.83 4.44 20.09
C VAL A 200 -4.06 3.32 19.09
N LEU A 201 -3.04 3.00 18.31
CA LEU A 201 -3.06 1.87 17.37
C LEU A 201 -2.01 0.87 17.82
N SER A 202 -2.45 -0.34 18.17
CA SER A 202 -1.53 -1.45 18.39
C SER A 202 -1.59 -2.43 17.22
N ARG A 203 -0.44 -3.03 16.91
CA ARG A 203 -0.38 -4.18 16.00
C ARG A 203 -0.99 -5.44 16.62
N LEU A 204 -0.90 -5.57 17.94
CA LEU A 204 -1.41 -6.72 18.69
C LEU A 204 -2.77 -6.40 19.32
N ALA A 205 -3.41 -7.40 19.93
CA ALA A 205 -4.76 -7.27 20.47
C ALA A 205 -4.84 -6.25 21.62
N ILE A 206 -5.98 -5.57 21.69
CA ILE A 206 -6.35 -4.64 22.76
C ILE A 206 -7.54 -5.28 23.47
N GLY A 207 -7.42 -5.54 24.77
CA GLY A 207 -8.44 -6.22 25.55
C GLY A 207 -9.63 -5.34 25.89
N ASP A 208 -10.75 -5.97 26.22
CA ASP A 208 -12.04 -5.32 26.51
C ASP A 208 -11.92 -4.25 27.60
N LEU A 209 -11.14 -4.55 28.64
CA LEU A 209 -10.85 -3.61 29.72
C LEU A 209 -10.14 -2.35 29.20
N ALA A 210 -9.17 -2.52 28.32
CA ALA A 210 -8.41 -1.41 27.76
C ALA A 210 -9.22 -0.58 26.74
N THR A 211 -10.31 -1.14 26.22
CA THR A 211 -11.20 -0.44 25.28
C THR A 211 -12.27 0.43 25.94
N GLN A 212 -12.61 0.17 27.20
CA GLN A 212 -13.57 0.96 28.00
C GLN A 212 -12.90 2.22 28.57
#